data_AF-A0A838NME4-F1
#
_entry.id   AF-A0A838NME4-F1
#
_cell.length_a   1.000
_cell.length_b   1.000
_cell.length_c   1.000
_cell.angle_alpha   90.00
_cell.angle_beta   90.00
_cell.angle_gamma   90.00
#
_symmetry.space_group_name_H-M   'P 1'
#
loop_
_entity.id
_entity.type
_entity.pdbx_description
1 polymer ?
#
loop_
_entity_poly.entity_id
_entity_poly.type
_entity_poly.pdbx_seq_one_letter_code
_entity_poly.pdbx_strand_id
1 'polypeptide(L)' 'MTDWLRRAEKLAKLEPLPHGAWHPFRRKWATERKHLSPQDTAAVGGWTDLTTLQRVYQTADAETMEAVVMGSKRLRKLG' A
#
# COMPACT_ATOMS: atom_id res chain seq x y z
N MET A 1 -5.58 16.79 -15.22
CA MET A 1 -4.37 16.74 -14.35
C MET A 1 -3.60 15.43 -14.49
N THR A 2 -4.24 14.32 -14.84
CA THR A 2 -3.57 13.01 -15.04
C THR A 2 -3.21 12.70 -16.50
N ASP A 3 -3.50 13.60 -17.43
CA ASP A 3 -3.41 13.33 -18.86
C ASP A 3 -1.96 13.13 -19.35
N TRP A 4 -1.01 13.84 -18.75
CA TRP A 4 0.42 13.62 -19.00
C TRP A 4 0.87 12.22 -18.54
N LEU A 5 0.36 11.74 -17.41
CA LEU A 5 0.70 10.43 -16.85
C LEU A 5 0.09 9.30 -17.71
N ARG A 6 -1.17 9.44 -18.12
CA ARG A 6 -1.82 8.51 -19.05
C ARG A 6 -1.09 8.45 -20.39
N ARG A 7 -0.61 9.60 -20.88
CA ARG A 7 0.18 9.65 -22.12
C ARG A 7 1.52 8.92 -21.94
N ALA A 8 2.18 9.09 -20.80
CA ALA A 8 3.41 8.35 -20.48
C ALA A 8 3.16 6.83 -20.39
N GLU A 9 2.09 6.40 -19.70
CA GLU A 9 1.69 4.98 -19.63
C GLU A 9 1.45 4.38 -21.02
N LYS A 10 0.76 5.12 -21.90
CA LYS A 10 0.51 4.73 -23.29
C LYS A 10 1.82 4.63 -24.10
N LEU A 11 2.71 5.60 -23.97
CA LEU A 11 4.02 5.60 -24.65
C LEU A 11 4.90 4.43 -24.17
N ALA A 12 4.82 4.09 -22.89
CA ALA A 12 5.50 2.96 -22.28
C ALA A 12 4.82 1.60 -22.58
N LYS A 13 3.69 1.59 -23.29
CA LYS A 13 2.89 0.39 -23.62
C LYS A 13 2.50 -0.43 -22.38
N LEU A 14 2.17 0.26 -21.29
CA LEU A 14 1.72 -0.40 -20.06
C LEU A 14 0.23 -0.72 -20.15
N GLU A 15 -0.15 -1.90 -19.63
CA GLU A 15 -1.55 -2.24 -19.45
C GLU A 15 -2.20 -1.33 -18.40
N PRO A 16 -3.35 -0.69 -18.71
CA PRO A 16 -4.02 0.19 -17.76
C PRO A 16 -4.47 -0.56 -16.51
N LEU A 17 -4.09 -0.05 -15.34
CA LEU A 17 -4.56 -0.60 -14.07
C LEU A 17 -5.94 -0.04 -13.69
N PRO A 18 -6.82 -0.85 -13.05
CA PRO A 18 -8.09 -0.37 -12.50
C PRO A 18 -7.88 0.82 -11.55
N HIS A 19 -8.71 1.86 -11.73
CA HIS A 19 -8.56 3.15 -11.05
C HIS A 19 -7.17 3.79 -11.26
N GLY A 20 -6.63 3.69 -12.48
CA GLY A 20 -5.28 4.13 -12.87
C GLY A 20 -5.01 5.64 -12.83
N ALA A 21 -3.82 6.03 -13.30
CA ALA A 21 -3.09 7.27 -13.00
C ALA A 21 -2.26 7.20 -11.71
N TRP A 22 -2.46 8.09 -10.73
CA TRP A 22 -1.57 8.19 -9.56
C TRP A 22 -1.89 7.17 -8.45
N HIS A 23 -3.11 6.62 -8.41
CA HIS A 23 -3.52 5.67 -7.35
C HIS A 23 -2.67 4.38 -7.31
N PRO A 24 -2.30 3.74 -8.43
CA PRO A 24 -1.39 2.60 -8.42
C PRO A 24 -0.06 2.86 -7.72
N PHE A 25 0.53 4.05 -7.91
CA PHE A 25 1.78 4.43 -7.26
C PHE A 25 1.61 4.56 -5.74
N ARG A 26 0.51 5.18 -5.29
CA ARG A 26 0.19 5.25 -3.86
C ARG A 26 -0.11 3.89 -3.24
N ARG A 27 -0.75 2.98 -3.98
CA ARG A 27 -0.98 1.59 -3.54
C ARG A 27 0.35 0.84 -3.41
N LYS A 28 1.23 0.96 -4.40
CA LYS A 28 2.58 0.37 -4.35
C LYS A 28 3.38 0.88 -3.15
N TRP A 29 3.38 2.20 -2.92
CA TRP A 29 4.03 2.80 -1.74
C TRP A 29 3.57 2.15 -0.44
N ALA A 30 2.24 2.07 -0.24
CA ALA A 30 1.65 1.54 0.98
C ALA A 30 1.92 0.04 1.16
N THR A 31 1.84 -0.74 0.07
CA THR A 31 2.05 -2.19 0.10
C THR A 31 3.49 -2.56 0.45
N GLU A 32 4.48 -1.97 -0.23
CA GLU A 32 5.89 -2.29 0.01
C GLU A 32 6.35 -1.96 1.43
N ARG A 33 5.61 -1.12 2.15
CA ARG A 33 5.96 -0.59 3.48
C ARG A 33 5.03 -1.07 4.59
N LYS A 34 4.21 -2.09 4.36
CA LYS A 34 3.32 -2.66 5.40
C LYS A 34 4.05 -3.15 6.65
N HIS A 35 5.32 -3.51 6.51
CA HIS A 35 6.18 -3.93 7.61
C HIS A 35 6.76 -2.77 8.43
N LEU A 36 6.57 -1.52 7.98
CA LEU A 36 7.03 -0.31 8.66
C LEU A 36 5.91 0.32 9.50
N SER A 37 6.30 1.29 10.33
CA SER A 37 5.37 2.15 11.08
C SER A 37 4.31 2.76 10.15
N PRO A 38 3.01 2.52 10.41
CA PRO A 38 1.94 3.13 9.64
C PRO A 38 1.94 4.66 9.76
N GLN A 39 2.29 5.19 10.93
CA GLN A 39 2.35 6.62 11.21
C GLN A 39 3.41 7.32 10.35
N ASP A 40 4.63 6.76 10.31
CA ASP A 40 5.74 7.36 9.55
C ASP A 40 5.54 7.16 8.04
N THR A 41 5.02 6.01 7.64
CA THR A 41 4.68 5.71 6.24
C THR A 41 3.62 6.69 5.71
N ALA A 42 2.64 7.06 6.54
CA ALA A 42 1.64 8.07 6.20
C ALA A 42 2.26 9.47 6.09
N ALA A 43 3.06 9.87 7.08
CA ALA A 43 3.68 11.20 7.11
C ALA A 43 4.60 11.45 5.91
N VAL A 44 5.52 10.52 5.63
CA VAL A 44 6.45 10.64 4.49
C VAL A 44 5.71 10.57 3.16
N GLY A 45 4.65 9.78 3.09
CA GLY A 45 3.82 9.63 1.89
C GLY A 45 2.83 10.76 1.64
N GLY A 46 2.75 11.75 2.53
CA GLY A 46 1.84 12.89 2.43
C GLY A 46 0.37 12.50 2.63
N TRP A 47 0.09 11.58 3.55
CA TRP A 47 -1.26 11.35 4.07
C TRP A 47 -1.49 12.18 5.32
N THR A 48 -2.62 12.88 5.37
CA THR A 48 -3.07 13.62 6.54
C THR A 48 -3.94 12.77 7.47
N ASP A 49 -4.48 11.66 6.96
CA ASP A 49 -5.32 10.72 7.69
C ASP A 49 -4.78 9.30 7.54
N LEU A 50 -4.44 8.70 8.69
CA LEU A 50 -3.93 7.33 8.77
C LEU A 50 -4.99 6.30 8.35
N THR A 51 -6.27 6.59 8.60
CA THR A 51 -7.38 5.71 8.25
C THR A 51 -7.44 5.50 6.74
N THR A 52 -7.19 6.55 5.96
CA THR A 52 -7.10 6.48 4.50
C THR A 52 -5.95 5.59 4.05
N LEU A 53 -4.76 5.69 4.65
CA LEU A 53 -3.63 4.80 4.32
C LEU A 53 -4.02 3.33 4.58
N GLN A 54 -4.57 3.04 5.76
CA GLN A 54 -4.85 1.67 6.18
C GLN A 54 -6.02 1.04 5.43
N ARG A 55 -7.12 1.78 5.24
CA ARG A 55 -8.36 1.20 4.66
C ARG A 55 -8.37 1.24 3.14
N VAL A 56 -7.72 2.22 2.51
CA VAL A 56 -7.79 2.42 1.06
C VAL A 56 -6.56 1.86 0.35
N TYR A 57 -5.37 1.96 0.96
CA TYR A 57 -4.11 1.61 0.29
C TYR A 57 -3.42 0.37 0.86
N GLN A 58 -3.59 0.03 2.15
CA GLN A 58 -3.08 -1.21 2.74
C GLN A 58 -4.13 -2.33 2.75
N THR A 59 -4.37 -2.94 1.59
CA THR A 59 -5.24 -4.13 1.49
C THR A 59 -4.53 -5.37 2.06
N ALA A 60 -5.22 -6.30 2.70
CA ALA A 60 -4.62 -7.59 3.06
C ALA A 60 -4.10 -8.33 1.81
N ASP A 61 -2.95 -8.97 1.90
CA ASP A 61 -2.43 -9.86 0.85
C ASP A 61 -1.96 -11.18 1.48
N ALA A 62 -1.93 -12.24 0.67
CA ALA A 62 -1.66 -13.60 1.16
C ALA A 62 -0.26 -13.74 1.78
N GLU A 63 0.75 -13.09 1.20
CA GLU A 63 2.15 -13.18 1.64
C GLU A 63 2.34 -12.52 3.02
N THR A 64 1.81 -11.31 3.19
CA THR A 64 1.87 -10.61 4.48
C THR A 64 0.97 -11.25 5.53
N MET A 65 -0.17 -11.82 5.14
CA MET A 65 -1.01 -12.62 6.04
C MET A 65 -0.29 -13.89 6.52
N GLU A 66 0.39 -14.60 5.62
CA GLU A 66 1.21 -15.76 5.96
C GLU A 66 2.33 -15.36 6.92
N ALA A 67 3.03 -14.26 6.64
CA ALA A 67 4.07 -13.73 7.53
C ALA A 67 3.53 -13.39 8.93
N VAL A 68 2.29 -12.89 9.04
CA VAL A 68 1.64 -12.67 10.35
C VAL A 68 1.39 -13.98 11.07
N VAL A 69 0.89 -15.01 10.38
CA VAL A 69 0.64 -16.34 10.96
C VAL A 69 1.95 -16.98 11.42
N MET A 70 2.95 -17.01 10.55
CA MET A 70 4.24 -17.68 10.79
C MET A 70 5.13 -16.90 11.77
N GLY A 71 5.04 -15.57 11.77
CA GLY A 71 5.82 -14.68 12.63
C GLY A 71 5.26 -14.52 14.05
N SER A 72 4.10 -15.09 14.34
CA SER A 72 3.46 -15.03 15.65
C SER A 72 4.19 -15.89 16.69
N LYS A 73 5.28 -15.36 17.27
CA LYS A 73 5.74 -15.83 18.59
C LYS A 73 4.61 -15.54 19.59
N ARG A 74 4.13 -16.57 20.29
CA ARG A 74 3.06 -16.46 21.30
C ARG A 74 3.37 -15.35 22.30
N LEU A 75 2.74 -14.18 22.15
CA LEU A 75 2.89 -13.05 23.07
C LEU A 75 1.97 -13.28 24.29
N ARG A 76 2.51 -13.99 25.28
CA ARG A 76 1.96 -14.31 26.62
C ARG A 76 1.05 -15.55 26.68
N LYS A 77 1.19 -16.30 27.79
CA LYS A 77 0.19 -17.28 28.24
C LYS A 77 -1.09 -16.49 28.52
N LEU A 78 -2.20 -16.91 27.92
CA LEU A 78 -3.53 -16.53 28.37
C LEU A 78 -3.62 -16.92 29.85
N GLY A 79 -3.66 -15.91 30.71
CA GLY A 79 -3.97 -16.07 32.13
C GLY A 79 -5.48 -16.02 32.33
#